data_AF-A0A967D9N1-F1
#
_entry.id   AF-A0A967D9N1-F1
#
_cell.length_a   1.000
_cell.length_b   1.000
_cell.length_c   1.000
_cell.angle_alpha   90.00
_cell.angle_beta   90.00
_cell.angle_gamma   90.00
#
_symmetry.space_group_name_H-M   'P 1'
#
loop_
_entity.id
_entity.type
_entity.pdbx_description
1 polymer ?
#
loop_
_entity_poly.entity_id
_entity_poly.type
_entity_poly.pdbx_seq_one_letter_code
_entity_poly.pdbx_strand_id
1 'polypeptide(L)'
;MATKTPPKGKKPVGPKPGEFPGKIVDIDVSSEMSESFLEYAYSVIYSRALPDARDGLKPVHRRILHQMAEMGLRPDKGHVKSARVVGEVMGKLHPHGDGAIYDALVRMAQSFSMRLPLIDGHGNFGSLDAGPAAMRYTEARLAQAALTMVAETDEDTVDFGANYDGQIFEPQVLPAAYPNLLVNGGSGIAVGMATNMAPHNLGEVIAATKHLIENPTATVKALMKFIPGPDFPTGGELVGLDGVREAYSTGKGSFKVRATVEISKVTSRKMGITIKELPFTIGPEKVVERIADLAKAKKIQGISDIIDLTDGQTGTNVVIELKNGFEPEAVLEQLYKLTPMEDAFAINAVALVKGRPQTLGLKELLQVFIDHRIEVVRRRSEFRKAKATARLTLVDGLLKAIIDIDKVIKIIRASDDATVAKDALIKGFKLNDEQATYILDMPLRRLTKMSKIELETEQKELKSTISALNTLLKSEDAIKKQVSTELDAVAKAFATPRRTRIGAA
;
A
#
# COMPACT_ATOMS: atom_id res chain seq x y z
N MET A 1 -19.92 50.14 27.33
CA MET A 1 -18.47 50.23 27.05
C MET A 1 -18.07 48.98 26.30
N ALA A 2 -17.91 49.08 24.98
CA ALA A 2 -17.55 47.96 24.11
C ALA A 2 -16.05 47.67 24.22
N THR A 3 -15.69 46.48 24.65
CA THR A 3 -14.33 45.96 24.71
C THR A 3 -13.82 45.69 23.29
N LYS A 4 -12.82 46.48 22.86
CA LYS A 4 -12.14 46.31 21.58
C LYS A 4 -11.36 44.99 21.56
N THR A 5 -11.62 44.16 20.57
CA THR A 5 -10.81 43.00 20.18
C THR A 5 -9.39 43.46 19.80
N PRO A 6 -8.32 42.76 20.21
CA PRO A 6 -6.96 43.14 19.82
C PRO A 6 -6.73 42.88 18.32
N PRO A 7 -5.88 43.67 17.65
CA PRO A 7 -5.64 43.52 16.22
C PRO A 7 -4.92 42.21 15.94
N LYS A 8 -5.38 41.48 14.92
CA LYS A 8 -4.63 40.36 14.33
C LYS A 8 -3.29 40.91 13.81
N GLY A 9 -2.19 40.59 14.48
CA GLY A 9 -0.85 40.90 13.98
C GLY A 9 -0.67 40.30 12.59
N LYS A 10 -0.30 41.14 11.61
CA LYS A 10 0.19 40.66 10.32
C LYS A 10 1.46 39.83 10.60
N LYS A 11 1.50 38.60 10.09
CA LYS A 11 2.74 37.79 10.10
C LYS A 11 3.84 38.61 9.41
N PRO A 12 5.00 38.85 10.03
CA PRO A 12 6.15 39.36 9.31
C PRO A 12 6.52 38.28 8.30
N VAL A 13 6.44 38.59 7.00
CA VAL A 13 6.90 37.71 5.94
C VAL A 13 8.32 38.14 5.63
N GLY A 14 9.29 37.25 5.82
CA GLY A 14 10.67 37.50 5.42
C GLY A 14 10.77 37.78 3.91
N PRO A 15 11.79 38.52 3.46
CA PRO A 15 12.02 38.76 2.03
C PRO A 15 12.22 37.44 1.29
N LYS A 16 11.65 37.29 0.10
CA LYS A 16 11.85 36.10 -0.75
C LYS A 16 13.27 36.08 -1.34
N PRO A 17 13.84 34.89 -1.63
CA PRO A 17 15.11 34.79 -2.34
C PRO A 17 15.09 35.61 -3.64
N GLY A 18 16.04 36.54 -3.78
CA GLY A 18 16.13 37.43 -4.96
C GLY A 18 15.29 38.70 -4.92
N GLU A 19 14.53 38.96 -3.85
CA GLU A 19 13.72 40.19 -3.72
C GLU A 19 14.58 41.45 -3.52
N PHE A 20 15.76 41.30 -2.91
CA PHE A 20 16.72 42.39 -2.67
C PHE A 20 18.16 41.99 -3.04
N PRO A 21 18.47 41.83 -4.34
CA PRO A 21 19.81 41.42 -4.77
C PRO A 21 20.85 42.46 -4.32
N GLY A 22 21.91 41.99 -3.64
CA GLY A 22 23.00 42.83 -3.14
C GLY A 22 22.71 43.61 -1.86
N LYS A 23 21.54 43.42 -1.22
CA LYS A 23 21.23 44.02 0.09
C LYS A 23 21.21 42.96 1.19
N ILE A 24 21.84 43.27 2.32
CA ILE A 24 21.68 42.51 3.56
C ILE A 24 20.34 42.93 4.16
N VAL A 25 19.46 41.96 4.41
CA VAL A 25 18.19 42.20 5.11
C VAL A 25 18.30 41.54 6.47
N ASP A 26 18.10 42.33 7.52
CA ASP A 26 18.07 41.82 8.88
C ASP A 26 16.79 41.00 9.08
N ILE A 27 16.96 39.79 9.63
CA ILE A 27 15.86 38.87 9.92
C ILE A 27 15.88 38.59 11.43
N ASP A 28 14.71 38.70 12.06
CA ASP A 28 14.54 38.32 13.45
C ASP A 28 14.75 36.81 13.61
N VAL A 29 15.70 36.43 14.47
CA VAL A 29 16.09 35.03 14.67
C VAL A 29 14.92 34.18 15.17
N SER A 30 14.06 34.71 16.05
CA SER A 30 12.91 33.96 16.56
C SER A 30 11.89 33.66 15.46
N SER A 31 11.66 34.63 14.58
CA SER A 31 10.75 34.50 13.44
C SER A 31 11.29 33.50 12.43
N GLU A 32 12.57 33.64 12.04
CA GLU A 32 13.24 32.73 11.12
C GLU A 32 13.23 31.28 11.63
N MET A 33 13.62 31.08 12.89
CA MET A 33 13.63 29.75 13.51
C MET A 33 12.22 29.13 13.52
N SER A 34 11.19 29.93 13.83
CA SER A 34 9.81 29.43 13.85
C SER A 34 9.31 29.08 12.45
N GLU A 35 9.60 29.89 11.43
CA GLU A 35 9.12 29.67 10.07
C GLU A 35 9.84 28.49 9.42
N SER A 36 11.18 28.52 9.40
CA SER A 36 11.99 27.44 8.83
C SER A 36 11.73 26.09 9.52
N PHE A 37 11.59 26.07 10.86
CA PHE A 37 11.26 24.82 11.56
C PHE A 37 9.84 24.33 11.26
N LEU A 38 8.86 25.23 11.14
CA LEU A 38 7.48 24.85 10.83
C LEU A 38 7.34 24.29 9.41
N GLU A 39 8.00 24.90 8.42
CA GLU A 39 8.01 24.40 7.04
C GLU A 39 8.66 23.01 6.96
N TYR A 40 9.80 22.83 7.62
CA TYR A 40 10.45 21.52 7.72
C TYR A 40 9.56 20.48 8.41
N ALA A 41 8.98 20.83 9.56
CA ALA A 41 8.11 19.93 10.32
C ALA A 41 6.88 19.51 9.50
N TYR A 42 6.25 20.47 8.80
CA TYR A 42 5.12 20.21 7.92
C TYR A 42 5.53 19.25 6.79
N SER A 43 6.63 19.53 6.08
CA SER A 43 7.13 18.67 5.01
C SER A 43 7.40 17.24 5.49
N VAL A 44 8.02 17.07 6.66
CA VAL A 44 8.32 15.74 7.21
C VAL A 44 7.06 14.98 7.61
N ILE A 45 6.10 15.64 8.27
CA ILE A 45 4.85 15.02 8.73
C ILE A 45 3.99 14.57 7.54
N TYR A 46 3.77 15.46 6.55
CA TYR A 46 2.80 15.23 5.48
C TYR A 46 3.36 14.55 4.25
N SER A 47 4.65 14.74 3.96
CA SER A 47 5.24 14.35 2.68
C SER A 47 6.41 13.37 2.82
N ARG A 48 6.67 12.83 4.02
CA ARG A 48 7.78 11.90 4.23
C ARG A 48 7.50 10.76 5.21
N ALA A 49 7.27 11.07 6.49
CA ALA A 49 7.48 10.11 7.57
C ALA A 49 6.26 9.25 7.92
N LEU A 50 5.04 9.77 7.73
CA LEU A 50 3.80 9.07 8.08
C LEU A 50 3.11 8.46 6.84
N PRO A 51 2.50 7.28 6.98
CA PRO A 51 1.68 6.70 5.92
C PRO A 51 0.32 7.39 5.81
N ASP A 52 -0.28 7.36 4.62
CA ASP A 52 -1.70 7.67 4.45
C ASP A 52 -2.54 6.47 4.95
N ALA A 53 -3.59 6.75 5.73
CA ALA A 53 -4.41 5.69 6.34
C ALA A 53 -5.21 4.87 5.31
N ARG A 54 -5.41 5.39 4.11
CA ARG A 54 -6.20 4.76 3.04
C ARG A 54 -5.45 3.64 2.32
N ASP A 55 -4.19 3.89 1.94
CA ASP A 55 -3.34 2.92 1.21
C ASP A 55 -2.18 2.36 2.03
N GLY A 56 -1.91 2.93 3.22
CA GLY A 56 -0.80 2.53 4.08
C GLY A 56 0.59 2.89 3.59
N LEU A 57 0.69 3.77 2.59
CA LEU A 57 1.96 4.11 1.97
C LEU A 57 2.44 5.51 2.37
N LYS A 58 3.76 5.62 2.52
CA LYS A 58 4.46 6.90 2.52
C LYS A 58 4.70 7.32 1.07
N PRO A 59 5.00 8.61 0.80
CA PRO A 59 5.18 9.09 -0.56
C PRO A 59 6.24 8.33 -1.36
N VAL A 60 7.38 7.97 -0.77
CA VAL A 60 8.42 7.20 -1.47
C VAL A 60 7.93 5.82 -1.94
N HIS A 61 7.19 5.09 -1.09
CA HIS A 61 6.65 3.78 -1.44
C HIS A 61 5.61 3.90 -2.56
N ARG A 62 4.71 4.88 -2.45
CA ARG A 62 3.67 5.16 -3.46
C ARG A 62 4.27 5.46 -4.82
N ARG A 63 5.27 6.35 -4.85
CA ARG A 63 5.98 6.75 -6.07
C ARG A 63 6.73 5.58 -6.72
N ILE A 64 7.36 4.72 -5.94
CA ILE A 64 8.00 3.50 -6.46
C ILE A 64 6.97 2.60 -7.13
N LEU A 65 5.86 2.26 -6.45
CA LEU A 65 4.86 1.36 -7.01
C LEU A 65 4.17 1.95 -8.26
N HIS A 66 3.82 3.24 -8.21
CA HIS A 66 3.22 3.96 -9.33
C HIS A 66 4.17 3.98 -10.54
N GLN A 67 5.42 4.41 -10.35
CA GLN A 67 6.39 4.51 -11.45
C GLN A 67 6.71 3.14 -12.04
N MET A 68 6.84 2.10 -11.22
CA MET A 68 7.06 0.73 -11.72
C MET A 68 5.85 0.21 -12.52
N ALA A 69 4.64 0.60 -12.16
CA ALA A 69 3.43 0.28 -12.92
C ALA A 69 3.40 1.00 -14.28
N GLU A 70 3.71 2.30 -14.30
CA GLU A 70 3.84 3.11 -15.52
C GLU A 70 4.93 2.57 -16.47
N MET A 71 6.03 2.09 -15.92
CA MET A 71 7.10 1.43 -16.67
C MET A 71 6.71 0.04 -17.20
N GLY A 72 5.55 -0.50 -16.81
CA GLY A 72 5.08 -1.82 -17.22
C GLY A 72 5.85 -2.99 -16.59
N LEU A 73 6.46 -2.81 -15.41
CA LEU A 73 7.27 -3.82 -14.71
C LEU A 73 6.41 -4.85 -13.99
N ARG A 74 5.54 -5.52 -14.75
CA ARG A 74 4.56 -6.48 -14.26
C ARG A 74 5.20 -7.84 -13.90
N PRO A 75 4.55 -8.67 -13.06
CA PRO A 75 5.03 -10.00 -12.69
C PRO A 75 5.21 -10.98 -13.86
N ASP A 76 4.57 -10.74 -15.01
CA ASP A 76 4.74 -11.55 -16.23
C ASP A 76 5.96 -11.14 -17.07
N LYS A 77 6.66 -10.06 -16.69
CA LYS A 77 7.86 -9.55 -17.37
C LYS A 77 9.13 -9.89 -16.59
N GLY A 78 10.27 -9.92 -17.29
CA GLY A 78 11.57 -10.08 -16.65
C GLY A 78 11.90 -8.92 -15.71
N HIS A 79 12.70 -9.20 -14.67
CA HIS A 79 13.20 -8.16 -13.77
C HIS A 79 14.06 -7.15 -14.53
N VAL A 80 14.09 -5.91 -14.02
CA VAL A 80 14.97 -4.84 -14.54
C VAL A 80 15.93 -4.39 -13.44
N LYS A 81 17.09 -3.84 -13.82
CA LYS A 81 18.06 -3.32 -12.84
C LYS A 81 17.41 -2.33 -11.87
N SER A 82 17.65 -2.51 -10.57
CA SER A 82 17.08 -1.62 -9.54
C SER A 82 17.52 -0.17 -9.77
N ALA A 83 18.74 0.06 -10.24
CA ALA A 83 19.24 1.39 -10.62
C ALA A 83 18.35 2.10 -11.66
N ARG A 84 17.74 1.36 -12.60
CA ARG A 84 16.81 1.93 -13.59
C ARG A 84 15.52 2.40 -12.92
N VAL A 85 14.96 1.58 -12.03
CA VAL A 85 13.75 1.94 -11.27
C VAL A 85 13.99 3.17 -10.40
N VAL A 86 15.09 3.16 -9.64
CA VAL A 86 15.47 4.25 -8.75
C VAL A 86 15.69 5.55 -9.54
N GLY A 87 16.40 5.50 -10.67
CA GLY A 87 16.61 6.67 -11.53
C GLY A 87 15.33 7.27 -12.09
N GLU A 88 14.39 6.43 -12.54
CA GLU A 88 13.07 6.88 -13.02
C GLU A 88 12.24 7.52 -11.91
N VAL A 89 12.18 6.89 -10.73
CA VAL A 89 11.46 7.44 -9.57
C VAL A 89 12.08 8.77 -9.14
N MET A 90 13.41 8.84 -9.07
CA MET A 90 14.13 10.05 -8.67
C MET A 90 13.90 11.20 -9.64
N GLY A 91 14.08 10.94 -10.94
CA GLY A 91 13.96 11.97 -11.97
C GLY A 91 12.53 12.49 -12.14
N LYS A 92 11.52 11.63 -11.99
CA LYS A 92 10.13 11.99 -12.28
C LYS A 92 9.31 12.39 -11.05
N LEU A 93 9.49 11.72 -9.92
CA LEU A 93 8.53 11.78 -8.81
C LEU A 93 9.16 12.17 -7.46
N HIS A 94 10.39 11.74 -7.18
CA HIS A 94 10.97 11.79 -5.85
C HIS A 94 12.31 12.56 -5.81
N PRO A 95 12.31 13.88 -5.56
CA PRO A 95 13.49 14.73 -5.62
C PRO A 95 14.39 14.59 -4.37
N HIS A 96 14.76 13.35 -4.04
CA HIS A 96 15.62 12.97 -2.91
C HIS A 96 16.66 11.94 -3.37
N GLY A 97 17.68 11.70 -2.54
CA GLY A 97 18.80 10.83 -2.89
C GLY A 97 18.39 9.39 -3.26
N ASP A 98 19.09 8.82 -4.22
CA ASP A 98 18.87 7.47 -4.75
C ASP A 98 18.93 6.38 -3.67
N GLY A 99 19.83 6.52 -2.69
CA GLY A 99 19.94 5.59 -1.56
C GLY A 99 18.63 5.44 -0.77
N ALA A 100 17.93 6.54 -0.48
CA ALA A 100 16.66 6.48 0.25
C ALA A 100 15.53 5.80 -0.54
N ILE A 101 15.52 5.98 -1.86
CA ILE A 101 14.56 5.33 -2.76
C ILE A 101 14.89 3.83 -2.86
N TYR A 102 16.17 3.49 -3.02
CA TYR A 102 16.62 2.11 -3.11
C TYR A 102 16.35 1.34 -1.81
N ASP A 103 16.65 1.91 -0.65
CA ASP A 103 16.37 1.28 0.65
C ASP A 103 14.87 1.02 0.85
N ALA A 104 14.02 1.97 0.42
CA ALA A 104 12.57 1.79 0.44
C ALA A 104 12.12 0.66 -0.51
N LEU A 105 12.68 0.60 -1.71
CA LEU A 105 12.43 -0.48 -2.68
C LEU A 105 12.85 -1.84 -2.13
N VAL A 106 14.04 -1.93 -1.55
CA VAL A 106 14.59 -3.16 -0.95
C VAL A 106 13.69 -3.65 0.18
N ARG A 107 13.29 -2.76 1.10
CA ARG A 107 12.39 -3.14 2.21
C ARG A 107 11.04 -3.67 1.73
N MET A 108 10.53 -3.17 0.60
CA MET A 108 9.30 -3.69 -0.02
C MET A 108 9.45 -5.07 -0.67
N ALA A 109 10.68 -5.54 -0.88
CA ALA A 109 10.99 -6.88 -1.41
C ALA A 109 11.31 -7.91 -0.32
N GLN A 110 11.75 -7.46 0.86
CA GLN A 110 12.18 -8.33 1.95
C GLN A 110 10.99 -9.00 2.65
N SER A 111 10.89 -10.32 2.55
CA SER A 111 9.84 -11.14 3.16
C SER A 111 9.90 -11.20 4.69
N PHE A 112 11.03 -10.82 5.29
CA PHE A 112 11.21 -10.65 6.74
C PHE A 112 10.90 -9.23 7.24
N SER A 113 10.77 -8.25 6.33
CA SER A 113 10.40 -6.86 6.64
C SER A 113 8.92 -6.60 6.38
N MET A 114 8.36 -7.13 5.28
CA MET A 114 6.95 -6.99 4.91
C MET A 114 6.21 -8.32 4.96
N ARG A 115 5.02 -8.30 5.56
CA ARG A 115 4.16 -9.49 5.67
C ARG A 115 3.61 -9.96 4.33
N LEU A 116 3.41 -9.03 3.41
CA LEU A 116 3.04 -9.22 2.02
C LEU A 116 3.92 -8.30 1.13
N PRO A 117 5.05 -8.80 0.62
CA PRO A 117 5.96 -8.02 -0.22
C PRO A 117 5.28 -7.43 -1.45
N LEU A 118 5.66 -6.20 -1.78
CA LEU A 118 5.13 -5.43 -2.93
C LEU A 118 6.12 -5.40 -4.11
N ILE A 119 7.38 -5.73 -3.85
CA ILE A 119 8.43 -5.83 -4.86
C ILE A 119 8.90 -7.28 -4.94
N ASP A 120 9.11 -7.77 -6.15
CA ASP A 120 9.79 -9.03 -6.42
C ASP A 120 11.23 -8.68 -6.81
N GLY A 121 12.17 -8.98 -5.90
CA GLY A 121 13.59 -8.69 -6.03
C GLY A 121 14.40 -9.90 -6.46
N HIS A 122 15.36 -9.70 -7.37
CA HIS A 122 16.31 -10.71 -7.83
C HIS A 122 17.76 -10.28 -7.53
N GLY A 123 18.51 -11.17 -6.88
CA GLY A 123 19.85 -10.89 -6.33
C GLY A 123 19.84 -10.77 -4.80
N ASN A 124 20.91 -10.23 -4.22
CA ASN A 124 21.02 -10.06 -2.76
C ASN A 124 20.27 -8.81 -2.29
N PHE A 125 19.07 -9.00 -1.73
CA PHE A 125 18.23 -7.97 -1.10
C PHE A 125 18.41 -7.87 0.42
N GLY A 126 19.49 -8.45 0.96
CA GLY A 126 19.83 -8.44 2.37
C GLY A 126 19.20 -9.58 3.16
N SER A 127 19.56 -9.65 4.44
CA SER A 127 19.05 -10.55 5.46
C SER A 127 18.65 -9.75 6.70
N LEU A 128 18.28 -10.44 7.79
CA LEU A 128 18.04 -9.78 9.08
C LEU A 128 19.32 -9.15 9.67
N ASP A 129 20.49 -9.70 9.34
CA ASP A 129 21.78 -9.27 9.89
C ASP A 129 22.61 -8.43 8.91
N ALA A 130 22.36 -8.53 7.60
CA ALA A 130 23.15 -7.85 6.57
C ALA A 130 22.31 -7.04 5.57
N GLY A 131 22.85 -5.89 5.14
CA GLY A 131 22.23 -5.03 4.14
C GLY A 131 22.21 -5.61 2.72
N PRO A 132 21.44 -5.01 1.81
CA PRO A 132 21.36 -5.44 0.41
C PRO A 132 22.66 -5.16 -0.35
N ALA A 133 22.84 -5.85 -1.49
CA ALA A 133 23.83 -5.44 -2.47
C ALA A 133 23.47 -4.07 -3.08
N ALA A 134 24.45 -3.41 -3.72
CA ALA A 134 24.20 -2.13 -4.40
C ALA A 134 23.22 -2.28 -5.58
N MET A 135 22.42 -1.24 -5.85
CA MET A 135 21.35 -1.22 -6.86
C MET A 135 21.77 -1.55 -8.30
N ARG A 136 23.08 -1.54 -8.58
CA ARG A 136 23.66 -1.97 -9.87
C ARG A 136 23.68 -3.49 -10.06
N TYR A 137 23.65 -4.26 -8.97
CA TYR A 137 23.70 -5.71 -9.00
C TYR A 137 22.31 -6.35 -8.90
N THR A 138 21.40 -5.72 -8.15
CA THR A 138 20.04 -6.21 -7.95
C THR A 138 19.13 -5.85 -9.10
N GLU A 139 18.08 -6.64 -9.27
CA GLU A 139 16.99 -6.40 -10.21
C GLU A 139 15.64 -6.47 -9.48
N ALA A 140 14.64 -5.78 -10.00
CA ALA A 140 13.32 -5.71 -9.39
C ALA A 140 12.20 -5.65 -10.44
N ARG A 141 11.01 -6.11 -10.04
CA ARG A 141 9.73 -5.87 -10.69
C ARG A 141 8.62 -5.79 -9.62
N LEU A 142 7.41 -5.46 -10.02
CA LEU A 142 6.28 -5.50 -9.08
C LEU A 142 6.00 -6.95 -8.67
N ALA A 143 5.77 -7.18 -7.38
CA ALA A 143 5.21 -8.44 -6.92
C ALA A 143 3.74 -8.56 -7.33
N GLN A 144 3.20 -9.78 -7.39
CA GLN A 144 1.80 -10.02 -7.75
C GLN A 144 0.82 -9.24 -6.85
N ALA A 145 1.12 -9.12 -5.56
CA ALA A 145 0.30 -8.37 -4.60
C ALA A 145 0.26 -6.87 -4.90
N ALA A 146 1.34 -6.28 -5.44
CA ALA A 146 1.37 -4.85 -5.75
C ALA A 146 0.42 -4.45 -6.87
N LEU A 147 0.06 -5.37 -7.78
CA LEU A 147 -0.97 -5.10 -8.79
C LEU A 147 -2.30 -4.72 -8.15
N THR A 148 -2.65 -5.31 -7.00
CA THR A 148 -3.87 -4.96 -6.27
C THR A 148 -3.80 -3.59 -5.60
N MET A 149 -2.61 -2.99 -5.51
CA MET A 149 -2.44 -1.62 -5.01
C MET A 149 -2.64 -0.58 -6.12
N VAL A 150 -2.08 -0.82 -7.30
CA VAL A 150 -2.01 0.15 -8.41
C VAL A 150 -3.06 -0.06 -9.51
N ALA A 151 -3.75 -1.20 -9.53
CA ALA A 151 -4.80 -1.44 -10.52
C ALA A 151 -5.88 -0.36 -10.45
N GLU A 152 -6.49 -0.04 -11.60
CA GLU A 152 -7.61 0.90 -11.71
C GLU A 152 -7.23 2.38 -11.51
N THR A 153 -5.94 2.69 -11.34
CA THR A 153 -5.43 4.07 -11.19
C THR A 153 -5.71 4.92 -12.43
N ASP A 154 -5.84 4.31 -13.61
CA ASP A 154 -6.17 4.92 -14.91
C ASP A 154 -7.68 5.10 -15.15
N GLU A 155 -8.53 4.71 -14.20
CA GLU A 155 -10.00 4.76 -14.29
C GLU A 155 -10.61 5.85 -13.41
N ASP A 156 -9.88 6.97 -13.22
CA ASP A 156 -10.29 8.12 -12.42
C ASP A 156 -10.73 7.74 -10.99
N THR A 157 -10.03 6.79 -10.37
CA THR A 157 -10.40 6.23 -9.06
C THR A 157 -9.82 6.99 -7.87
N VAL A 158 -8.77 7.78 -8.11
CA VAL A 158 -8.03 8.53 -7.10
C VAL A 158 -7.60 9.88 -7.68
N ASP A 159 -7.38 10.85 -6.79
CA ASP A 159 -6.92 12.18 -7.21
C ASP A 159 -5.45 12.15 -7.58
N PHE A 160 -5.13 12.82 -8.68
CA PHE A 160 -3.77 13.11 -9.10
C PHE A 160 -3.41 14.56 -8.78
N GLY A 161 -2.15 14.80 -8.45
CA GLY A 161 -1.58 16.14 -8.30
C GLY A 161 -0.32 16.28 -9.15
N ALA A 162 0.09 17.51 -9.41
CA ALA A 162 1.37 17.77 -10.04
C ALA A 162 2.52 17.19 -9.21
N ASN A 163 3.53 16.64 -9.89
CA ASN A 163 4.80 16.27 -9.27
C ASN A 163 5.59 17.52 -8.83
N TYR A 164 6.82 17.32 -8.36
CA TYR A 164 7.64 18.38 -7.76
C TYR A 164 8.02 19.52 -8.71
N ASP A 165 8.03 19.32 -10.04
CA ASP A 165 8.38 20.33 -11.05
C ASP A 165 7.19 20.74 -11.95
N GLY A 166 6.01 20.14 -11.75
CA GLY A 166 4.79 20.46 -12.49
C GLY A 166 4.70 19.85 -13.89
N GLN A 167 5.65 19.01 -14.32
CA GLN A 167 5.66 18.46 -15.68
C GLN A 167 4.76 17.23 -15.84
N ILE A 168 4.57 16.45 -14.77
CA ILE A 168 3.75 15.23 -14.79
C ILE A 168 2.85 15.17 -13.57
N PHE A 169 1.84 14.31 -13.64
CA PHE A 169 0.91 14.07 -12.55
C PHE A 169 1.25 12.78 -11.81
N GLU A 170 1.05 12.77 -10.50
CA GLU A 170 1.23 11.60 -9.63
C GLU A 170 0.01 11.39 -8.71
N PRO A 171 -0.33 10.13 -8.37
CA PRO A 171 -1.47 9.84 -7.52
C PRO A 171 -1.19 10.28 -6.07
N GLN A 172 -2.15 10.98 -5.46
CA GLN A 172 -2.05 11.39 -4.06
C GLN A 172 -2.22 10.21 -3.09
N VAL A 173 -2.96 9.18 -3.53
CA VAL A 173 -3.22 7.91 -2.84
C VAL A 173 -3.38 6.82 -3.90
N LEU A 174 -3.10 5.55 -3.58
CA LEU A 174 -3.39 4.44 -4.50
C LEU A 174 -4.81 3.87 -4.31
N PRO A 175 -5.39 3.23 -5.34
CA PRO A 175 -6.68 2.54 -5.23
C PRO A 175 -6.74 1.49 -4.10
N ALA A 176 -5.64 0.78 -3.86
CA ALA A 176 -5.43 -0.13 -2.73
C ALA A 176 -6.59 -1.11 -2.49
N ALA A 177 -6.65 -2.23 -3.21
CA ALA A 177 -7.75 -3.19 -3.11
C ALA A 177 -7.78 -4.01 -1.79
N TYR A 178 -6.83 -3.82 -0.88
CA TYR A 178 -6.83 -4.43 0.46
C TYR A 178 -6.22 -3.49 1.51
N PRO A 179 -6.46 -3.74 2.81
CA PRO A 179 -6.07 -2.84 3.91
C PRO A 179 -4.56 -2.89 4.21
N ASN A 180 -3.74 -2.42 3.27
CA ASN A 180 -2.28 -2.56 3.29
C ASN A 180 -1.62 -1.98 4.56
N LEU A 181 -2.13 -0.88 5.12
CA LEU A 181 -1.60 -0.30 6.36
C LEU A 181 -1.60 -1.30 7.54
N LEU A 182 -2.68 -2.08 7.68
CA LEU A 182 -2.77 -3.09 8.73
C LEU A 182 -1.97 -4.34 8.35
N VAL A 183 -2.05 -4.77 7.09
CA VAL A 183 -1.39 -6.00 6.62
C VAL A 183 0.13 -5.89 6.71
N ASN A 184 0.72 -4.83 6.16
CA ASN A 184 2.17 -4.65 6.12
C ASN A 184 2.70 -3.80 7.28
N GLY A 185 1.84 -3.10 8.02
CA GLY A 185 2.28 -2.18 9.06
C GLY A 185 3.07 -1.01 8.48
N GLY A 186 3.96 -0.44 9.29
CA GLY A 186 4.79 0.67 8.88
C GLY A 186 5.33 1.44 10.08
N SER A 187 6.60 1.83 10.00
CA SER A 187 7.25 2.64 11.03
C SER A 187 7.78 3.93 10.43
N GLY A 188 7.84 5.00 11.22
CA GLY A 188 8.31 6.31 10.76
C GLY A 188 8.49 7.29 11.90
N ILE A 189 9.59 8.04 11.86
CA ILE A 189 9.89 9.10 12.82
C ILE A 189 9.69 10.43 12.11
N ALA A 190 8.73 11.21 12.56
CA ALA A 190 8.43 12.54 12.04
C ALA A 190 8.99 13.61 13.00
N VAL A 191 8.52 14.86 12.87
CA VAL A 191 8.85 15.92 13.82
C VAL A 191 7.76 15.98 14.89
N GLY A 192 8.15 15.82 16.16
CA GLY A 192 7.22 15.84 17.31
C GLY A 192 6.30 14.63 17.44
N MET A 193 6.40 13.65 16.55
CA MET A 193 5.61 12.42 16.57
C MET A 193 6.31 11.28 15.84
N ALA A 194 5.85 10.06 16.07
CA ALA A 194 6.29 8.86 15.36
C ALA A 194 5.09 7.94 15.10
N THR A 195 5.27 6.98 14.21
CA THR A 195 4.35 5.89 13.95
C THR A 195 5.10 4.56 14.02
N ASN A 196 4.48 3.55 14.61
CA ASN A 196 4.98 2.18 14.62
C ASN A 196 3.78 1.23 14.58
N MET A 197 3.49 0.72 13.39
CA MET A 197 2.37 -0.16 13.10
C MET A 197 2.87 -1.59 12.92
N ALA A 198 2.31 -2.51 13.69
CA ALA A 198 2.59 -3.93 13.51
C ALA A 198 1.88 -4.47 12.26
N PRO A 199 2.49 -5.42 11.53
CA PRO A 199 1.83 -6.15 10.44
C PRO A 199 0.79 -7.15 10.97
N HIS A 200 -0.17 -7.50 10.12
CA HIS A 200 -1.28 -8.40 10.42
C HIS A 200 -1.54 -9.38 9.28
N ASN A 201 -2.26 -10.46 9.59
CA ASN A 201 -2.58 -11.47 8.61
C ASN A 201 -3.62 -10.94 7.61
N LEU A 202 -3.35 -11.06 6.30
CA LEU A 202 -4.24 -10.56 5.26
C LEU A 202 -5.67 -11.14 5.35
N GLY A 203 -5.80 -12.45 5.54
CA GLY A 203 -7.10 -13.11 5.57
C GLY A 203 -7.96 -12.65 6.75
N GLU A 204 -7.33 -12.50 7.92
CA GLU A 204 -7.97 -12.00 9.13
C GLU A 204 -8.41 -10.54 9.02
N VAL A 205 -7.52 -9.69 8.47
CA VAL A 205 -7.84 -8.27 8.26
C VAL A 205 -8.99 -8.13 7.27
N ILE A 206 -9.01 -8.90 6.19
CA ILE A 206 -10.12 -8.91 5.23
C ILE A 206 -11.41 -9.39 5.91
N ALA A 207 -11.36 -10.48 6.69
CA ALA A 207 -12.53 -10.99 7.40
C ALA A 207 -13.13 -9.94 8.37
N ALA A 208 -12.29 -9.24 9.14
CA ALA A 208 -12.73 -8.15 10.01
C ALA A 208 -13.29 -6.95 9.22
N THR A 209 -12.66 -6.60 8.09
CA THR A 209 -13.12 -5.53 7.21
C THR A 209 -14.53 -5.82 6.72
N LYS A 210 -14.77 -7.02 6.19
CA LYS A 210 -16.10 -7.46 5.74
C LYS A 210 -17.12 -7.46 6.88
N HIS A 211 -16.72 -7.98 8.05
CA HIS A 211 -17.60 -7.96 9.22
C HIS A 211 -18.01 -6.54 9.61
N LEU A 212 -17.08 -5.57 9.54
CA LEU A 212 -17.37 -4.16 9.82
C LEU A 212 -18.25 -3.50 8.75
N ILE A 213 -18.08 -3.88 7.48
CA ILE A 213 -18.98 -3.44 6.39
C ILE A 213 -20.43 -3.88 6.67
N GLU A 214 -20.61 -5.12 7.10
CA GLU A 214 -21.93 -5.68 7.43
C GLU A 214 -22.49 -5.17 8.76
N ASN A 215 -21.60 -4.86 9.72
CA ASN A 215 -21.95 -4.44 11.07
C ASN A 215 -21.18 -3.17 11.48
N PRO A 216 -21.58 -1.97 11.02
CA PRO A 216 -20.84 -0.73 11.26
C PRO A 216 -20.66 -0.37 12.75
N THR A 217 -21.56 -0.85 13.60
CA THR A 217 -21.51 -0.64 15.06
C THR A 217 -20.68 -1.67 15.80
N ALA A 218 -20.02 -2.61 15.11
CA ALA A 218 -19.15 -3.61 15.71
C ALA A 218 -18.13 -2.98 16.67
N THR A 219 -17.93 -3.65 17.81
CA THR A 219 -16.97 -3.22 18.83
C THR A 219 -15.59 -3.77 18.52
N VAL A 220 -14.54 -3.17 19.09
CA VAL A 220 -13.16 -3.70 18.97
C VAL A 220 -13.09 -5.17 19.41
N LYS A 221 -13.79 -5.53 20.49
CA LYS A 221 -13.89 -6.92 20.97
C LYS A 221 -14.49 -7.87 19.93
N ALA A 222 -15.46 -7.43 19.14
CA ALA A 222 -16.03 -8.23 18.06
C ALA A 222 -15.03 -8.39 16.90
N LEU A 223 -14.34 -7.30 16.51
CA LEU A 223 -13.31 -7.32 15.47
C LEU A 223 -12.12 -8.22 15.84
N MET A 224 -11.75 -8.26 17.12
CA MET A 224 -10.67 -9.11 17.62
C MET A 224 -10.96 -10.62 17.52
N LYS A 225 -12.21 -11.03 17.30
CA LYS A 225 -12.52 -12.43 16.99
C LYS A 225 -11.99 -12.84 15.61
N PHE A 226 -11.82 -11.86 14.71
CA PHE A 226 -11.27 -12.05 13.38
C PHE A 226 -9.77 -11.73 13.33
N ILE A 227 -9.35 -10.65 13.99
CA ILE A 227 -7.93 -10.25 14.13
C ILE A 227 -7.50 -10.43 15.59
N PRO A 228 -7.04 -11.62 16.01
CA PRO A 228 -6.67 -11.86 17.40
C PRO A 228 -5.42 -11.09 17.85
N GLY A 229 -4.56 -10.69 16.91
CA GLY A 229 -3.34 -9.94 17.19
C GLY A 229 -2.52 -9.65 15.93
N PRO A 230 -1.34 -9.01 16.06
CA PRO A 230 -0.37 -8.89 14.99
C PRO A 230 0.15 -10.24 14.46
N ASP A 231 0.52 -10.28 13.19
CA ASP A 231 1.11 -11.44 12.51
C ASP A 231 2.39 -11.00 11.82
N PHE A 232 3.52 -11.22 12.50
CA PHE A 232 4.83 -10.79 12.03
C PHE A 232 5.37 -11.72 10.93
N PRO A 233 6.08 -11.16 9.93
CA PRO A 233 6.69 -11.97 8.87
C PRO A 233 7.70 -12.99 9.41
N THR A 234 8.36 -12.71 10.54
CA THR A 234 9.36 -13.57 11.18
C THR A 234 8.76 -14.63 12.11
N GLY A 235 7.43 -14.70 12.27
CA GLY A 235 6.78 -15.63 13.19
C GLY A 235 6.84 -15.15 14.64
N GLY A 236 7.29 -16.01 15.55
CA GLY A 236 7.37 -15.71 16.98
C GLY A 236 6.07 -16.01 17.73
N GLU A 237 6.05 -15.65 19.01
CA GLU A 237 4.92 -15.88 19.90
C GLU A 237 4.60 -14.61 20.70
N LEU A 238 3.34 -14.17 20.68
CA LEU A 238 2.88 -13.05 21.50
C LEU A 238 2.76 -13.48 22.96
N VAL A 239 3.40 -12.75 23.87
CA VAL A 239 3.28 -12.98 25.31
C VAL A 239 2.13 -12.13 25.85
N GLY A 240 0.96 -12.75 25.98
CA GLY A 240 -0.27 -12.09 26.39
C GLY A 240 -0.85 -11.14 25.33
N LEU A 241 -2.08 -10.67 25.59
CA LEU A 241 -2.86 -9.86 24.63
C LEU A 241 -3.32 -8.52 25.18
N ASP A 242 -3.05 -8.17 26.43
CA ASP A 242 -3.59 -6.94 27.02
C ASP A 242 -3.07 -5.68 26.33
N GLY A 243 -1.77 -5.63 26.05
CA GLY A 243 -1.18 -4.55 25.26
C GLY A 243 -1.70 -4.48 23.81
N VAL A 244 -2.08 -5.62 23.23
CA VAL A 244 -2.70 -5.68 21.90
C VAL A 244 -4.12 -5.12 21.95
N ARG A 245 -4.90 -5.48 22.98
CA ARG A 245 -6.27 -4.97 23.20
C ARG A 245 -6.27 -3.46 23.41
N GLU A 246 -5.32 -2.95 24.20
CA GLU A 246 -5.12 -1.53 24.42
C GLU A 246 -4.77 -0.82 23.10
N ALA A 247 -3.80 -1.36 22.34
CA ALA A 247 -3.40 -0.83 21.05
C ALA A 247 -4.56 -0.75 20.06
N TYR A 248 -5.39 -1.79 19.98
CA TYR A 248 -6.54 -1.79 19.07
C TYR A 248 -7.65 -0.84 19.51
N SER A 249 -7.75 -0.53 20.80
CA SER A 249 -8.78 0.38 21.32
C SER A 249 -8.35 1.85 21.24
N THR A 250 -7.07 2.14 21.42
CA THR A 250 -6.56 3.52 21.58
C THR A 250 -5.58 3.97 20.51
N GLY A 251 -5.08 3.03 19.70
CA GLY A 251 -3.96 3.23 18.78
C GLY A 251 -2.59 3.15 19.45
N LYS A 252 -2.51 2.89 20.77
CA LYS A 252 -1.23 2.76 21.50
C LYS A 252 -1.27 1.56 22.45
N GLY A 253 -0.19 0.80 22.49
CA GLY A 253 -0.06 -0.31 23.42
C GLY A 253 1.21 -1.09 23.19
N SER A 254 1.74 -1.71 24.24
CA SER A 254 2.98 -2.49 24.20
C SER A 254 2.76 -3.92 24.64
N PHE A 255 3.35 -4.86 23.91
CA PHE A 255 3.33 -6.28 24.22
C PHE A 255 4.70 -6.87 23.91
N LYS A 256 4.94 -8.09 24.37
CA LYS A 256 6.20 -8.78 24.09
C LYS A 256 6.00 -9.84 23.01
N VAL A 257 7.03 -10.01 22.21
CA VAL A 257 7.15 -11.08 21.22
C VAL A 257 8.34 -11.93 21.61
N ARG A 258 8.13 -13.23 21.66
CA ARG A 258 9.09 -14.23 22.09
C ARG A 258 9.46 -15.14 20.93
N ALA A 259 10.71 -15.57 20.89
CA ALA A 259 11.23 -16.55 19.96
C ALA A 259 10.52 -17.89 20.14
N THR A 260 10.31 -18.62 19.05
CA THR A 260 9.80 -19.99 19.13
C THR A 260 10.97 -20.96 19.17
N VAL A 261 10.89 -21.95 20.07
CA VAL A 261 11.98 -22.90 20.29
C VAL A 261 11.47 -24.32 20.32
N GLU A 262 12.38 -25.26 20.03
CA GLU A 262 12.20 -26.69 20.22
C GLU A 262 13.27 -27.20 21.19
N ILE A 263 12.85 -27.88 22.25
CA ILE A 263 13.75 -28.55 23.20
C ILE A 263 13.84 -30.02 22.81
N SER A 264 15.02 -30.47 22.43
CA SER A 264 15.23 -31.85 21.99
C SER A 264 16.65 -32.35 22.26
N LYS A 265 16.89 -33.64 22.01
CA LYS A 265 18.25 -34.20 22.01
C LYS A 265 18.94 -33.80 20.71
N VAL A 266 19.82 -32.80 20.78
CA VAL A 266 20.58 -32.29 19.63
C VAL A 266 21.75 -33.19 19.25
N THR A 267 22.24 -33.97 20.22
CA THR A 267 23.17 -35.08 19.97
C THR A 267 22.73 -36.30 20.77
N SER A 268 23.37 -37.46 20.55
CA SER A 268 23.09 -38.68 21.32
C SER A 268 23.32 -38.52 22.83
N ARG A 269 24.06 -37.48 23.27
CA ARG A 269 24.44 -37.27 24.68
C ARG A 269 23.96 -35.95 25.28
N LYS A 270 23.57 -34.96 24.45
CA LYS A 270 23.22 -33.61 24.93
C LYS A 270 21.79 -33.22 24.57
N MET A 271 21.13 -32.55 25.52
CA MET A 271 19.93 -31.75 25.26
C MET A 271 20.33 -30.40 24.66
N GLY A 272 19.44 -29.80 23.89
CA GLY A 272 19.62 -28.47 23.37
C GLY A 272 18.31 -27.74 23.15
N ILE A 273 18.43 -26.43 22.98
CA ILE A 273 17.34 -25.52 22.65
C ILE A 273 17.60 -25.05 21.23
N THR A 274 16.68 -25.35 20.32
CA THR A 274 16.77 -24.92 18.92
C THR A 274 15.80 -23.78 18.68
N ILE A 275 16.31 -22.60 18.35
CA ILE A 275 15.51 -21.43 17.98
C ILE A 275 15.03 -21.60 16.54
N LYS A 276 13.71 -21.51 16.32
CA LYS A 276 13.07 -21.67 15.01
C LYS A 276 12.55 -20.36 14.43
N GLU A 277 12.13 -19.44 15.28
CA GLU A 277 11.65 -18.12 14.87
C GLU A 277 12.08 -17.08 15.89
N LEU A 278 12.31 -15.84 15.43
CA LEU A 278 12.76 -14.73 16.26
C LEU A 278 11.74 -13.58 16.27
N PRO A 279 11.76 -12.74 17.31
CA PRO A 279 10.98 -11.50 17.33
C PRO A 279 11.25 -10.63 16.09
N PHE A 280 10.25 -9.81 15.72
CA PHE A 280 10.32 -8.99 14.52
C PHE A 280 11.53 -8.05 14.53
N THR A 281 12.24 -7.97 13.40
CA THR A 281 13.48 -7.17 13.21
C THR A 281 14.73 -7.66 13.95
N ILE A 282 14.68 -8.82 14.63
CA ILE A 282 15.84 -9.42 15.30
C ILE A 282 16.43 -10.52 14.42
N GLY A 283 17.73 -10.40 14.12
CA GLY A 283 18.49 -11.43 13.39
C GLY A 283 19.23 -12.40 14.31
N PRO A 284 19.52 -13.62 13.84
CA PRO A 284 20.21 -14.66 14.60
C PRO A 284 21.59 -14.25 15.10
N GLU A 285 22.39 -13.50 14.33
CA GLU A 285 23.77 -13.15 14.73
C GLU A 285 23.77 -12.33 16.02
N LYS A 286 22.86 -11.35 16.13
CA LYS A 286 22.69 -10.51 17.33
C LYS A 286 22.30 -11.34 18.56
N VAL A 287 21.50 -12.39 18.37
CA VAL A 287 21.10 -13.29 19.46
C VAL A 287 22.28 -14.16 19.89
N VAL A 288 22.99 -14.76 18.93
CA VAL A 288 24.17 -15.60 19.18
C VAL A 288 25.26 -14.83 19.91
N GLU A 289 25.60 -13.62 19.44
CA GLU A 289 26.59 -12.74 20.07
C GLU A 289 26.20 -12.44 21.53
N ARG A 290 24.94 -12.07 21.77
CA ARG A 290 24.46 -11.74 23.11
C ARG A 290 24.49 -12.95 24.05
N ILE A 291 24.13 -14.13 23.57
CA ILE A 291 24.18 -15.36 24.35
C ILE A 291 25.63 -15.70 24.71
N ALA A 292 26.55 -15.61 23.74
CA ALA A 292 27.97 -15.88 23.94
C ALA A 292 28.58 -14.96 25.02
N ASP A 293 28.27 -13.66 24.98
CA ASP A 293 28.71 -12.69 25.98
C ASP A 293 28.20 -13.04 27.39
N LEU A 294 26.92 -13.38 27.51
CA LEU A 294 26.31 -13.73 28.80
C LEU A 294 26.86 -15.06 29.36
N ALA A 295 27.15 -16.03 28.49
CA ALA A 295 27.79 -17.28 28.86
C ALA A 295 29.23 -17.05 29.35
N LYS A 296 30.01 -16.23 28.62
CA LYS A 296 31.38 -15.86 29.00
C LYS A 296 31.43 -15.08 30.31
N ALA A 297 30.47 -14.18 30.53
CA ALA A 297 30.31 -13.44 31.78
C ALA A 297 29.69 -14.27 32.93
N LYS A 298 29.41 -15.56 32.70
CA LYS A 298 28.76 -16.48 33.66
C LYS A 298 27.40 -15.98 34.17
N LYS A 299 26.72 -15.13 33.40
CA LYS A 299 25.36 -14.65 33.70
C LYS A 299 24.30 -15.68 33.33
N ILE A 300 24.55 -16.46 32.29
CA ILE A 300 23.80 -17.66 31.94
C ILE A 300 24.76 -18.84 32.06
N GLN A 301 24.37 -19.86 32.81
CA GLN A 301 25.16 -21.09 32.98
C GLN A 301 24.51 -22.23 32.20
N GLY A 302 25.28 -23.30 31.96
CA GLY A 302 24.76 -24.49 31.30
C GLY A 302 24.85 -24.49 29.78
N ILE A 303 25.29 -23.40 29.15
CA ILE A 303 25.56 -23.38 27.70
C ILE A 303 26.92 -24.03 27.44
N SER A 304 26.93 -25.01 26.53
CA SER A 304 28.12 -25.74 26.10
C SER A 304 28.63 -25.25 24.74
N ASP A 305 27.74 -24.97 23.80
CA ASP A 305 28.06 -24.46 22.47
C ASP A 305 26.85 -23.77 21.83
N ILE A 306 27.08 -22.95 20.80
CA ILE A 306 26.04 -22.26 20.03
C ILE A 306 26.38 -22.40 18.54
N ILE A 307 25.48 -23.01 17.77
CA ILE A 307 25.69 -23.32 16.37
C ILE A 307 24.57 -22.67 15.56
N ASP A 308 24.92 -21.71 14.70
CA ASP A 308 23.98 -21.11 13.77
C ASP A 308 23.91 -21.92 12.47
N LEU A 309 22.79 -22.60 12.25
CA LEU A 309 22.46 -23.34 11.04
C LEU A 309 21.39 -22.62 10.22
N THR A 310 21.22 -21.31 10.44
CA THR A 310 20.25 -20.49 9.71
C THR A 310 20.65 -20.41 8.24
N ASP A 311 19.71 -20.72 7.35
CA ASP A 311 19.87 -20.52 5.92
C ASP A 311 18.55 -20.05 5.28
N GLY A 312 18.63 -19.54 4.04
CA GLY A 312 17.47 -18.96 3.35
C GLY A 312 16.38 -19.97 2.96
N GLN A 313 16.66 -21.28 3.00
CA GLN A 313 15.71 -22.36 2.68
C GLN A 313 15.05 -22.95 3.94
N THR A 314 15.85 -23.20 4.99
CA THR A 314 15.39 -23.82 6.24
C THR A 314 14.90 -22.80 7.27
N GLY A 315 15.22 -21.52 7.08
CA GLY A 315 14.86 -20.42 7.99
C GLY A 315 15.79 -20.36 9.21
N THR A 316 15.36 -19.64 10.24
CA THR A 316 16.13 -19.52 11.48
C THR A 316 16.31 -20.87 12.14
N ASN A 317 17.56 -21.24 12.43
CA ASN A 317 17.89 -22.50 13.06
C ASN A 317 19.16 -22.37 13.91
N VAL A 318 19.03 -21.77 15.09
CA VAL A 318 20.14 -21.58 16.03
C VAL A 318 20.06 -22.63 17.12
N VAL A 319 21.06 -23.50 17.19
CA VAL A 319 21.13 -24.60 18.17
C VAL A 319 22.00 -24.18 19.35
N ILE A 320 21.41 -24.17 20.54
CA ILE A 320 22.10 -23.93 21.81
C ILE A 320 22.27 -25.27 22.51
N GLU A 321 23.49 -25.79 22.53
CA GLU A 321 23.80 -27.06 23.20
C GLU A 321 23.98 -26.86 24.70
N LEU A 322 23.34 -27.70 25.52
CA LEU A 322 23.43 -27.61 26.96
C LEU A 322 24.43 -28.60 27.58
N LYS A 323 25.05 -28.19 28.69
CA LYS A 323 25.87 -29.05 29.55
C LYS A 323 24.98 -30.00 30.33
N ASN A 324 25.49 -31.20 30.60
CA ASN A 324 24.80 -32.17 31.46
C ASN A 324 24.53 -31.58 32.85
N GLY A 325 23.34 -31.88 33.41
CA GLY A 325 22.93 -31.41 34.73
C GLY A 325 22.23 -30.05 34.75
N PHE A 326 22.04 -29.40 33.60
CA PHE A 326 21.21 -28.20 33.47
C PHE A 326 19.84 -28.57 32.89
N GLU A 327 18.78 -27.99 33.47
CA GLU A 327 17.42 -28.18 33.00
C GLU A 327 17.13 -27.18 31.85
N PRO A 328 16.72 -27.66 30.65
CA PRO A 328 16.58 -26.81 29.48
C PRO A 328 15.61 -25.63 29.64
N GLU A 329 14.49 -25.83 30.32
CA GLU A 329 13.42 -24.87 30.49
C GLU A 329 13.87 -23.68 31.36
N ALA A 330 14.68 -23.91 32.38
CA ALA A 330 15.27 -22.90 33.25
C ALA A 330 16.33 -22.08 32.51
N VAL A 331 17.13 -22.70 31.65
CA VAL A 331 18.07 -21.98 30.77
C VAL A 331 17.29 -21.15 29.76
N LEU A 332 16.22 -21.70 29.18
CA LEU A 332 15.36 -21.00 28.23
C LEU A 332 14.73 -19.74 28.85
N GLU A 333 14.23 -19.81 30.07
CA GLU A 333 13.66 -18.65 30.76
C GLU A 333 14.71 -17.54 31.00
N GLN A 334 15.95 -17.92 31.32
CA GLN A 334 17.05 -16.95 31.40
C GLN A 334 17.38 -16.34 30.04
N LEU A 335 17.36 -17.14 28.97
CA LEU A 335 17.59 -16.68 27.61
C LEU A 335 16.52 -15.66 27.20
N TYR A 336 15.24 -15.92 27.43
CA TYR A 336 14.19 -14.94 27.18
C TYR A 336 14.40 -13.66 27.96
N LYS A 337 14.74 -13.75 29.25
CA LYS A 337 14.89 -12.57 30.11
C LYS A 337 16.09 -11.68 29.77
N LEU A 338 17.18 -12.26 29.28
CA LEU A 338 18.48 -11.58 29.17
C LEU A 338 18.94 -11.32 27.74
N THR A 339 18.21 -11.83 26.74
CA THR A 339 18.58 -11.74 25.33
C THR A 339 17.42 -11.24 24.48
N PRO A 340 17.68 -10.78 23.23
CA PRO A 340 16.62 -10.43 22.28
C PRO A 340 15.73 -11.59 21.82
N MET A 341 15.85 -12.79 22.40
CA MET A 341 14.87 -13.87 22.19
C MET A 341 13.48 -13.51 22.72
N GLU A 342 13.35 -12.55 23.63
CA GLU A 342 12.08 -11.91 23.94
C GLU A 342 12.27 -10.39 23.85
N ASP A 343 11.49 -9.73 23.00
CA ASP A 343 11.60 -8.30 22.79
C ASP A 343 10.23 -7.61 22.86
N ALA A 344 10.23 -6.34 23.24
CA ALA A 344 9.01 -5.55 23.35
C ALA A 344 8.68 -4.89 22.00
N PHE A 345 7.43 -5.00 21.57
CA PHE A 345 6.89 -4.22 20.46
C PHE A 345 5.83 -3.25 20.98
N ALA A 346 5.97 -1.98 20.63
CA ALA A 346 5.02 -0.93 20.99
C ALA A 346 4.31 -0.41 19.73
N ILE A 347 3.01 -0.68 19.62
CA ILE A 347 2.17 -0.05 18.59
C ILE A 347 1.97 1.41 18.97
N ASN A 348 2.19 2.27 17.99
CA ASN A 348 1.82 3.69 18.03
C ASN A 348 1.24 4.05 16.66
N ALA A 349 -0.07 3.92 16.53
CA ALA A 349 -0.79 3.92 15.27
C ALA A 349 -1.12 5.33 14.79
N VAL A 350 -0.11 6.04 14.29
CA VAL A 350 -0.27 7.38 13.72
C VAL A 350 -0.25 7.32 12.20
N ALA A 351 -1.31 7.82 11.56
CA ALA A 351 -1.42 7.88 10.10
C ALA A 351 -2.11 9.18 9.66
N LEU A 352 -1.95 9.54 8.39
CA LEU A 352 -2.62 10.71 7.79
C LEU A 352 -4.05 10.35 7.41
N VAL A 353 -5.02 11.08 7.97
CA VAL A 353 -6.44 11.01 7.60
C VAL A 353 -6.84 12.37 7.05
N LYS A 354 -7.23 12.43 5.78
CA LYS A 354 -7.53 13.69 5.07
C LYS A 354 -6.40 14.74 5.23
N GLY A 355 -5.16 14.28 5.11
CA GLY A 355 -3.97 15.13 5.24
C GLY A 355 -3.76 15.68 6.65
N ARG A 356 -4.17 14.97 7.72
CA ARG A 356 -3.88 15.34 9.12
C ARG A 356 -3.40 14.11 9.90
N PRO A 357 -2.32 14.20 10.69
CA PRO A 357 -1.88 13.08 11.53
C PRO A 357 -2.91 12.81 12.63
N GLN A 358 -3.32 11.54 12.76
CA GLN A 358 -4.25 11.09 13.79
C GLN A 358 -3.75 9.78 14.41
N THR A 359 -3.96 9.61 15.71
CA THR A 359 -3.80 8.31 16.39
C THR A 359 -5.11 7.55 16.27
N LEU A 360 -5.07 6.32 15.76
CA LEU A 360 -6.26 5.56 15.36
C LEU A 360 -6.24 4.16 15.99
N GLY A 361 -7.39 3.71 16.51
CA GLY A 361 -7.59 2.32 16.88
C GLY A 361 -7.87 1.43 15.65
N LEU A 362 -8.05 0.14 15.90
CA LEU A 362 -8.28 -0.86 14.84
C LEU A 362 -9.55 -0.55 14.04
N LYS A 363 -10.64 -0.18 14.73
CA LYS A 363 -11.92 0.11 14.09
C LYS A 363 -11.80 1.31 13.17
N GLU A 364 -11.17 2.38 13.63
CA GLU A 364 -11.00 3.62 12.88
C GLU A 364 -10.12 3.39 11.63
N LEU A 365 -9.04 2.60 11.76
CA LEU A 365 -8.19 2.23 10.62
C LEU A 365 -8.97 1.46 9.55
N LEU A 366 -9.76 0.46 9.95
CA LEU A 366 -10.62 -0.29 9.03
C LEU A 366 -11.67 0.62 8.38
N GLN A 367 -12.28 1.52 9.15
CA GLN A 367 -13.29 2.44 8.62
C GLN A 367 -12.71 3.36 7.54
N VAL A 368 -11.53 3.95 7.76
CA VAL A 368 -10.87 4.80 6.76
C VAL A 368 -10.60 4.03 5.47
N PHE A 369 -10.17 2.78 5.57
CA PHE A 369 -9.99 1.93 4.39
C PHE A 369 -11.31 1.60 3.68
N ILE A 370 -12.37 1.27 4.43
CA ILE A 370 -13.70 0.95 3.87
C ILE A 370 -14.24 2.16 3.11
N ASP A 371 -14.19 3.35 3.71
CA ASP A 371 -14.67 4.59 3.09
C ASP A 371 -13.91 4.87 1.79
N HIS A 372 -12.58 4.68 1.80
CA HIS A 372 -11.75 4.81 0.60
C HIS A 372 -12.13 3.81 -0.49
N ARG A 373 -12.33 2.53 -0.15
CA ARG A 373 -12.73 1.50 -1.12
C ARG A 373 -14.11 1.74 -1.72
N ILE A 374 -15.07 2.20 -0.93
CA ILE A 374 -16.40 2.56 -1.42
C ILE A 374 -16.28 3.66 -2.46
N GLU A 375 -15.47 4.69 -2.19
CA GLU A 375 -15.25 5.79 -3.12
C GLU A 375 -14.53 5.36 -4.40
N VAL A 376 -13.47 4.54 -4.28
CA VAL A 376 -12.77 3.98 -5.44
C VAL A 376 -13.72 3.16 -6.32
N VAL A 377 -14.51 2.26 -5.73
CA VAL A 377 -15.47 1.44 -6.49
C VAL A 377 -16.54 2.31 -7.15
N ARG A 378 -17.01 3.37 -6.47
CA ARG A 378 -17.97 4.32 -7.03
C ARG A 378 -17.39 5.03 -8.25
N ARG A 379 -16.25 5.74 -8.08
CA ARG A 379 -15.59 6.49 -9.16
C ARG A 379 -15.25 5.60 -10.36
N ARG A 380 -14.69 4.42 -10.11
CA ARG A 380 -14.43 3.41 -11.14
C ARG A 380 -15.69 3.05 -11.94
N SER A 381 -16.79 2.83 -11.23
CA SER A 381 -18.05 2.43 -11.84
C SER A 381 -18.68 3.58 -12.64
N GLU A 382 -18.52 4.82 -12.19
CA GLU A 382 -18.93 6.03 -12.91
C GLU A 382 -18.09 6.23 -14.17
N PHE A 383 -16.77 6.10 -14.07
CA PHE A 383 -15.84 6.18 -15.21
C PHE A 383 -16.18 5.13 -16.28
N ARG A 384 -16.28 3.86 -15.87
CA ARG A 384 -16.63 2.75 -16.78
C ARG A 384 -18.01 2.96 -17.41
N LYS A 385 -18.99 3.48 -16.65
CA LYS A 385 -20.33 3.80 -17.15
C LYS A 385 -20.28 4.93 -18.17
N ALA A 386 -19.55 6.02 -17.90
CA ALA A 386 -19.40 7.14 -18.82
C ALA A 386 -18.76 6.68 -20.13
N LYS A 387 -17.68 5.90 -20.06
CA LYS A 387 -17.01 5.31 -21.23
C LYS A 387 -17.93 4.40 -22.03
N ALA A 388 -18.66 3.50 -21.36
CA ALA A 388 -19.62 2.61 -22.02
C ALA A 388 -20.79 3.39 -22.66
N THR A 389 -21.27 4.46 -22.01
CA THR A 389 -22.37 5.30 -22.52
C THR A 389 -21.92 6.12 -23.74
N ALA A 390 -20.72 6.70 -23.71
CA ALA A 390 -20.13 7.38 -24.85
C ALA A 390 -19.98 6.42 -26.04
N ARG A 391 -19.46 5.20 -25.78
CA ARG A 391 -19.33 4.18 -26.82
C ARG A 391 -20.68 3.74 -27.39
N LEU A 392 -21.68 3.51 -26.53
CA LEU A 392 -23.03 3.14 -26.94
C LEU A 392 -23.65 4.22 -27.83
N THR A 393 -23.43 5.49 -27.49
CA THR A 393 -23.91 6.63 -28.29
C THR A 393 -23.34 6.56 -29.72
N LEU A 394 -22.05 6.27 -29.90
CA LEU A 394 -21.45 6.10 -31.23
C LEU A 394 -22.00 4.89 -31.97
N VAL A 395 -22.14 3.74 -31.30
CA VAL A 395 -22.67 2.50 -31.88
C VAL A 395 -24.12 2.67 -32.34
N ASP A 396 -24.94 3.35 -31.55
CA ASP A 396 -26.34 3.67 -31.91
C ASP A 396 -26.40 4.56 -33.16
N GLY A 397 -25.48 5.52 -33.30
CA GLY A 397 -25.36 6.36 -34.50
C GLY A 397 -24.99 5.55 -35.73
N LEU A 398 -23.99 4.68 -35.61
CA LEU A 398 -23.57 3.79 -36.70
C LEU A 398 -24.69 2.84 -37.14
N LEU A 399 -25.38 2.20 -36.21
CA LEU A 399 -26.47 1.28 -36.54
C LEU A 399 -27.63 2.02 -37.25
N LYS A 400 -27.95 3.24 -36.83
CA LYS A 400 -28.92 4.10 -37.55
C LYS A 400 -28.46 4.42 -38.96
N ALA A 401 -27.18 4.76 -39.15
CA ALA A 401 -26.61 5.07 -40.45
C ALA A 401 -26.58 3.85 -41.39
N ILE A 402 -26.26 2.66 -40.86
CA ILE A 402 -26.21 1.41 -41.63
C ILE A 402 -27.61 0.97 -42.11
N ILE A 403 -28.66 1.26 -41.33
CA ILE A 403 -30.05 0.93 -41.72
C ILE A 403 -30.47 1.63 -43.02
N ASP A 404 -30.02 2.87 -43.24
CA ASP A 404 -30.35 3.67 -44.43
C ASP A 404 -29.08 4.23 -45.07
N ILE A 405 -28.14 3.32 -45.37
CA ILE A 405 -26.79 3.69 -45.83
C ILE A 405 -26.79 4.41 -47.18
N ASP A 406 -27.73 4.08 -48.07
CA ASP A 406 -27.83 4.72 -49.38
C ASP A 406 -28.16 6.21 -49.24
N LYS A 407 -29.02 6.57 -48.29
CA LYS A 407 -29.34 7.97 -47.97
C LYS A 407 -28.16 8.68 -47.33
N VAL A 408 -27.42 8.02 -46.44
CA VAL A 408 -26.18 8.57 -45.85
C VAL A 408 -25.17 8.87 -46.95
N ILE A 409 -24.90 7.92 -47.86
CA ILE A 409 -23.98 8.11 -48.99
C ILE A 409 -24.46 9.23 -49.91
N LYS A 410 -25.76 9.31 -50.19
CA LYS A 410 -26.33 10.38 -51.02
C LYS A 410 -26.13 11.76 -50.39
N ILE A 411 -26.36 11.90 -49.09
CA ILE A 411 -26.13 13.17 -48.36
C ILE A 411 -24.66 13.57 -48.44
N ILE A 412 -23.74 12.63 -48.18
CA ILE A 412 -22.30 12.89 -48.20
C ILE A 412 -21.86 13.31 -49.61
N ARG A 413 -22.27 12.59 -50.65
CA ARG A 413 -21.90 12.89 -52.05
C ARG A 413 -22.50 14.19 -52.59
N ALA A 414 -23.61 14.66 -52.01
CA ALA A 414 -24.26 15.90 -52.41
C ALA A 414 -23.76 17.13 -51.64
N SER A 415 -22.88 16.93 -50.65
CA SER A 415 -22.32 18.01 -49.84
C SER A 415 -20.98 18.47 -50.41
N ASP A 416 -20.74 19.78 -50.43
CA ASP A 416 -19.52 20.38 -50.99
C ASP A 416 -18.28 20.10 -50.13
N ASP A 417 -18.46 19.93 -48.81
CA ASP A 417 -17.40 19.61 -47.86
C ASP A 417 -17.91 18.77 -46.67
N ALA A 418 -16.96 18.34 -45.83
CA ALA A 418 -17.24 17.51 -44.66
C ALA A 418 -18.10 18.22 -43.59
N THR A 419 -18.02 19.55 -43.47
CA THR A 419 -18.82 20.33 -42.52
C THR A 419 -20.28 20.34 -42.95
N VAL A 420 -20.54 20.59 -44.23
CA VAL A 420 -21.88 20.56 -44.81
C VAL A 420 -22.47 19.15 -44.71
N ALA A 421 -21.67 18.10 -44.99
CA ALA A 421 -22.10 16.72 -44.86
C ALA A 421 -22.46 16.38 -43.41
N LYS A 422 -21.63 16.79 -42.44
CA LYS A 422 -21.88 16.59 -41.02
C LYS A 422 -23.20 17.23 -40.57
N ASP A 423 -23.41 18.50 -40.88
CA ASP A 423 -24.63 19.23 -40.51
C ASP A 423 -25.88 18.61 -41.14
N ALA A 424 -25.78 18.13 -42.39
CA ALA A 424 -26.85 17.45 -43.08
C ALA A 424 -27.16 16.08 -42.45
N LEU A 425 -26.15 15.31 -42.02
CA LEU A 425 -26.33 14.05 -41.31
C LEU A 425 -26.97 14.27 -39.92
N ILE A 426 -26.51 15.27 -39.17
CA ILE A 426 -27.09 15.68 -37.88
C ILE A 426 -28.59 15.93 -38.03
N LYS A 427 -28.98 16.78 -38.99
CA LYS A 427 -30.39 17.13 -39.23
C LYS A 427 -31.20 15.94 -39.77
N GLY A 428 -30.63 15.20 -40.72
CA GLY A 428 -31.34 14.12 -41.43
C GLY A 428 -31.59 12.87 -40.60
N PHE A 429 -30.70 12.56 -39.65
CA PHE A 429 -30.74 11.33 -38.85
C PHE A 429 -30.90 11.59 -37.34
N LYS A 430 -31.06 12.85 -36.93
CA LYS A 430 -31.15 13.29 -35.51
C LYS A 430 -29.96 12.77 -34.71
N LEU A 431 -28.76 12.99 -35.26
CA LEU A 431 -27.49 12.59 -34.67
C LEU A 431 -26.89 13.76 -33.89
N ASN A 432 -26.03 13.48 -32.93
CA ASN A 432 -25.16 14.51 -32.34
C ASN A 432 -23.89 14.70 -33.19
N ASP A 433 -23.09 15.72 -32.84
CA ASP A 433 -21.88 16.08 -33.58
C ASP A 433 -20.84 14.94 -33.61
N GLU A 434 -20.63 14.27 -32.47
CA GLU A 434 -19.70 13.14 -32.35
C GLU A 434 -20.12 11.95 -33.21
N GLN A 435 -21.41 11.59 -33.22
CA GLN A 435 -21.97 10.52 -34.04
C GLN A 435 -21.79 10.83 -35.52
N ALA A 436 -22.12 12.05 -35.96
CA ALA A 436 -22.01 12.43 -37.36
C ALA A 436 -20.54 12.43 -37.84
N THR A 437 -19.62 12.96 -37.03
CA THR A 437 -18.18 12.88 -37.30
C THR A 437 -17.71 11.43 -37.40
N TYR A 438 -18.10 10.59 -36.44
CA TYR A 438 -17.72 9.17 -36.41
C TYR A 438 -18.30 8.36 -37.60
N ILE A 439 -19.46 8.75 -38.14
CA ILE A 439 -20.02 8.17 -39.36
C ILE A 439 -19.21 8.57 -40.60
N LEU A 440 -18.78 9.84 -40.69
CA LEU A 440 -17.93 10.31 -41.79
C LEU A 440 -16.56 9.60 -41.79
N ASP A 441 -16.02 9.31 -40.60
CA ASP A 441 -14.76 8.58 -40.43
C ASP A 441 -14.91 7.05 -40.63
N MET A 442 -16.13 6.54 -40.83
CA MET A 442 -16.39 5.11 -40.92
C MET A 442 -15.78 4.52 -42.21
N PRO A 443 -14.88 3.51 -42.11
CA PRO A 443 -14.34 2.84 -43.29
C PRO A 443 -15.41 2.01 -44.01
N LEU A 444 -15.40 1.99 -45.35
CA LEU A 444 -16.39 1.23 -46.16
C LEU A 444 -16.49 -0.27 -45.79
N ARG A 445 -15.41 -0.89 -45.31
CA ARG A 445 -15.42 -2.29 -44.81
C ARG A 445 -16.42 -2.54 -43.67
N ARG A 446 -16.80 -1.49 -42.92
CA ARG A 446 -17.80 -1.56 -41.83
C ARG A 446 -19.23 -1.73 -42.33
N LEU A 447 -19.47 -1.60 -43.64
CA LEU A 447 -20.79 -1.81 -44.26
C LEU A 447 -21.13 -3.28 -44.51
N THR A 448 -20.20 -4.20 -44.24
CA THR A 448 -20.47 -5.63 -44.41
C THR A 448 -21.52 -6.11 -43.41
N LYS A 449 -22.27 -7.16 -43.80
CA LYS A 449 -23.24 -7.83 -42.92
C LYS A 449 -22.61 -8.28 -41.59
N MET A 450 -21.36 -8.75 -41.63
CA MET A 450 -20.65 -9.20 -40.43
C MET A 450 -20.36 -8.03 -39.48
N SER A 451 -19.88 -6.90 -39.99
CA SER A 451 -19.65 -5.70 -39.17
C SER A 451 -20.93 -5.16 -38.53
N LYS A 452 -22.09 -5.29 -39.20
CA LYS A 452 -23.38 -4.95 -38.58
C LYS A 452 -23.70 -5.86 -37.38
N ILE A 453 -23.53 -7.17 -37.53
CA ILE A 453 -23.77 -8.14 -36.44
C ILE A 453 -22.82 -7.87 -35.26
N GLU A 454 -21.55 -7.56 -35.53
CA GLU A 454 -20.58 -7.15 -34.50
C GLU A 454 -21.06 -5.91 -33.73
N LEU A 455 -21.55 -4.88 -34.43
CA LEU A 455 -22.07 -3.66 -33.80
C LEU A 455 -23.36 -3.92 -33.00
N GLU A 456 -24.26 -4.77 -33.49
CA GLU A 456 -25.47 -5.15 -32.74
C GLU A 456 -25.13 -5.93 -31.46
N THR A 457 -24.12 -6.80 -31.54
CA THR A 457 -23.59 -7.55 -30.39
C THR A 457 -22.95 -6.60 -29.38
N GLU A 458 -22.07 -5.72 -29.84
CA GLU A 458 -21.43 -4.68 -29.04
C GLU A 458 -22.49 -3.78 -28.36
N GLN A 459 -23.53 -3.35 -29.08
CA GLN A 459 -24.62 -2.56 -28.53
C GLN A 459 -25.32 -3.28 -27.37
N LYS A 460 -25.62 -4.58 -27.54
CA LYS A 460 -26.28 -5.40 -26.51
C LYS A 460 -25.40 -5.54 -25.27
N GLU A 461 -24.11 -5.80 -25.46
CA GLU A 461 -23.14 -5.89 -24.36
C GLU A 461 -23.02 -4.57 -23.60
N LEU A 462 -22.87 -3.45 -24.31
CA LEU A 462 -22.79 -2.12 -23.70
C LEU A 462 -24.05 -1.79 -22.89
N LYS A 463 -25.24 -2.08 -23.43
CA LYS A 463 -26.51 -1.90 -22.71
C LYS A 463 -26.57 -2.75 -21.43
N SER A 464 -26.09 -3.99 -21.50
CA SER A 464 -25.99 -4.88 -20.32
C SER A 464 -25.04 -4.31 -19.28
N THR A 465 -23.83 -3.89 -19.68
CA THR A 465 -22.82 -3.27 -18.80
C THR A 465 -23.34 -2.00 -18.14
N ILE A 466 -23.97 -1.10 -18.91
CA ILE A 466 -24.57 0.13 -18.38
C ILE A 466 -25.69 -0.18 -17.39
N SER A 467 -26.53 -1.18 -17.67
CA SER A 467 -27.59 -1.62 -16.75
C SER A 467 -27.03 -2.15 -15.42
N ALA A 468 -25.98 -2.99 -15.49
CA ALA A 468 -25.30 -3.51 -14.31
C ALA A 468 -24.65 -2.38 -13.49
N LEU A 469 -23.94 -1.46 -14.13
CA LEU A 469 -23.30 -0.31 -13.48
C LEU A 469 -24.34 0.65 -12.88
N ASN A 470 -25.47 0.88 -13.57
CA ASN A 470 -26.59 1.65 -13.01
C ASN A 470 -27.17 0.99 -11.76
N THR A 471 -27.28 -0.33 -11.75
CA THR A 471 -27.78 -1.07 -10.59
C THR A 471 -26.81 -0.96 -9.42
N LEU A 472 -25.51 -1.09 -9.68
CA LEU A 472 -24.45 -0.92 -8.67
C LEU A 472 -24.45 0.49 -8.08
N LEU A 473 -24.49 1.53 -8.92
CA LEU A 473 -24.41 2.94 -8.49
C LEU A 473 -25.69 3.45 -7.80
N LYS A 474 -26.81 2.74 -7.91
CA LYS A 474 -28.09 3.13 -7.28
C LYS A 474 -28.15 2.87 -5.79
N SER A 475 -27.31 1.99 -5.25
CA SER A 475 -27.37 1.58 -3.85
C SER A 475 -25.98 1.49 -3.23
N GLU A 476 -25.80 2.16 -2.09
CA GLU A 476 -24.58 2.04 -1.31
C GLU A 476 -24.34 0.60 -0.83
N ASP A 477 -25.40 -0.16 -0.54
CA ASP A 477 -25.29 -1.57 -0.14
C ASP A 477 -24.79 -2.45 -1.30
N ALA A 478 -25.16 -2.12 -2.54
CA ALA A 478 -24.63 -2.82 -3.71
C ALA A 478 -23.12 -2.56 -3.86
N ILE A 479 -22.67 -1.32 -3.62
CA ILE A 479 -21.24 -0.97 -3.61
C ILE A 479 -20.51 -1.70 -2.47
N LYS A 480 -21.06 -1.70 -1.26
CA LYS A 480 -20.50 -2.43 -0.11
C LYS A 480 -20.35 -3.93 -0.40
N LYS A 481 -21.38 -4.54 -1.00
CA LYS A 481 -21.32 -5.94 -1.43
C LYS A 481 -20.23 -6.16 -2.50
N GLN A 482 -20.09 -5.24 -3.45
CA GLN A 482 -19.03 -5.30 -4.46
C GLN A 482 -17.64 -5.21 -3.83
N VAL A 483 -17.44 -4.29 -2.87
CA VAL A 483 -16.19 -4.18 -2.09
C VAL A 483 -15.89 -5.49 -1.36
N SER A 484 -16.87 -6.06 -0.65
CA SER A 484 -16.70 -7.36 0.02
C SER A 484 -16.34 -8.49 -0.95
N THR A 485 -16.94 -8.51 -2.15
CA THR A 485 -16.65 -9.51 -3.19
C THR A 485 -15.21 -9.39 -3.71
N GLU A 486 -14.75 -8.16 -3.93
CA GLU A 486 -13.37 -7.89 -4.36
C GLU A 486 -12.36 -8.26 -3.27
N LEU A 487 -12.65 -7.95 -2.00
CA LEU A 487 -11.83 -8.36 -0.87
C LEU A 487 -11.71 -9.89 -0.77
N ASP A 488 -12.79 -10.64 -1.01
CA ASP A 488 -12.74 -12.11 -1.04
C ASP A 488 -11.82 -12.63 -2.15
N ALA A 489 -11.83 -12.00 -3.33
CA ALA A 489 -10.93 -12.36 -4.41
C ALA A 489 -9.45 -12.12 -4.03
N VAL A 490 -9.15 -11.01 -3.35
CA VAL A 490 -7.79 -10.72 -2.85
C VAL A 490 -7.38 -11.73 -1.77
N ALA A 491 -8.26 -12.04 -0.81
CA ALA A 491 -7.99 -13.06 0.21
C ALA A 491 -7.71 -14.42 -0.43
N LYS A 492 -8.51 -14.84 -1.40
CA LYS A 492 -8.31 -16.11 -2.13
C LYS A 492 -6.96 -16.17 -2.84
N ALA A 493 -6.49 -15.05 -3.37
CA ALA A 493 -5.24 -14.98 -4.12
C ALA A 493 -3.98 -14.92 -3.24
N PHE A 494 -4.06 -14.27 -2.07
CA PHE A 494 -2.86 -13.90 -1.30
C PHE A 494 -2.88 -14.24 0.19
N ALA A 495 -4.01 -14.70 0.75
CA ALA A 495 -4.06 -15.06 2.16
C ALA A 495 -3.14 -16.25 2.44
N THR A 496 -2.40 -16.16 3.55
CA THR A 496 -1.52 -17.22 4.03
C THR A 496 -1.88 -17.54 5.47
N PRO A 497 -1.58 -18.74 5.97
CA PRO A 497 -1.75 -19.06 7.39
C PRO A 497 -1.03 -18.06 8.28
N ARG A 498 -1.54 -17.89 9.50
CA ARG A 498 -0.88 -17.12 10.55
C ARG A 498 0.50 -17.70 10.85
N ARG A 499 1.50 -16.84 11.03
CA ARG A 499 2.87 -17.21 11.42
C ARG A 499 3.07 -17.01 12.92
N THR A 500 2.73 -15.84 13.44
CA THR A 500 2.93 -15.52 14.86
C THR A 500 1.91 -16.23 15.72
N ARG A 501 2.37 -17.06 16.66
CA ARG A 501 1.53 -17.74 17.64
C ARG A 501 0.97 -16.77 18.66
N ILE A 502 -0.25 -17.04 19.11
CA ILE A 502 -0.87 -16.32 20.21
C ILE A 502 -0.59 -17.13 21.48
N GLY A 503 0.25 -16.61 22.38
CA GLY A 503 0.53 -17.25 23.65
C GLY A 503 -0.75 -17.42 24.48
N ALA A 504 -0.79 -18.48 25.28
CA ALA A 504 -1.90 -18.69 26.20
C ALA A 504 -2.02 -17.52 27.18
N ALA A 505 -3.26 -17.09 27.44
CA ALA A 505 -3.58 -16.00 28.36
C ALA A 505 -3.33 -16.37 29.82
#